data_AF-A0A4V1G0E9-F1
#
_entry.id   AF-A0A4V1G0E9-F1
#
_cell.length_a   1.000
_cell.length_b   1.000
_cell.length_c   1.000
_cell.angle_alpha   90.00
_cell.angle_beta   90.00
_cell.angle_gamma   90.00
#
_symmetry.space_group_name_H-M   'P 1'
#
loop_
_entity.id
_entity.type
_entity.pdbx_description
1 polymer ?
#
loop_
_entity_poly.entity_id
_entity_poly.type
_entity_poly.pdbx_seq_one_letter_code
_entity_poly.pdbx_strand_id
1 'polypeptide(L)'
;MNVRDLATGGDPRKAMAEQFFKSEQAEAFLSIVAHRERRIMEAVADLQEAVDDEDVEPLEGLPSVDDRVGQIRSMALAMVDDSLPSWYVEEAIDIENAGEAAQYADLTPEEWQTTKETWAERYREQDLEGSVEELATAHVRTRFDVEGLEEFREAVVEWPTERQKAVLEEALAGGLQMAEQGINEVAEGLEG
;
A
#
# COMPACT_ATOMS: atom_id res chain seq x y z
N MET A 1 -23.19 35.28 9.40
CA MET A 1 -22.94 34.17 8.46
C MET A 1 -22.09 34.74 7.34
N ASN A 2 -20.81 34.38 7.29
CA ASN A 2 -19.81 35.09 6.49
C ASN A 2 -19.67 34.43 5.12
N VAL A 3 -19.66 35.22 4.06
CA VAL A 3 -19.75 34.79 2.65
C VAL A 3 -18.51 34.00 2.17
N ARG A 4 -17.50 33.82 3.04
CA ARG A 4 -16.27 33.06 2.75
C ARG A 4 -16.39 31.55 2.95
N ASP A 5 -17.37 31.07 3.70
CA ASP A 5 -17.55 29.62 3.92
C ASP A 5 -18.23 28.90 2.74
N LEU A 6 -18.71 29.63 1.73
CA LEU A 6 -19.44 29.08 0.58
C LEU A 6 -18.56 28.78 -0.64
N ALA A 7 -17.28 29.17 -0.63
CA ALA A 7 -16.39 29.03 -1.80
C ALA A 7 -15.35 27.90 -1.67
N THR A 8 -15.20 27.29 -0.49
CA THR A 8 -14.24 26.20 -0.22
C THR A 8 -14.99 25.07 0.47
N GLY A 9 -15.61 24.17 -0.29
CA GLY A 9 -16.35 23.03 0.25
C GLY A 9 -15.49 21.94 0.91
N GLY A 10 -14.34 22.28 1.47
CA GLY A 10 -13.39 21.33 2.06
C GLY A 10 -12.66 21.89 3.28
N ASP A 11 -12.13 20.99 4.12
CA ASP A 11 -11.39 21.34 5.33
C ASP A 11 -10.14 22.17 4.97
N PRO A 12 -10.03 23.44 5.42
CA PRO A 12 -8.89 24.30 5.11
C PRO A 12 -7.55 23.74 5.60
N ARG A 13 -7.54 22.84 6.59
CA ARG A 13 -6.32 22.14 7.03
C ARG A 13 -5.86 21.11 6.00
N LYS A 14 -6.81 20.35 5.43
CA LYS A 14 -6.51 19.38 4.36
C LYS A 14 -5.95 20.10 3.14
N ALA A 15 -6.57 21.21 2.73
CA ALA A 15 -6.09 22.02 1.61
C ALA A 15 -4.66 22.58 1.84
N MET A 16 -4.34 23.01 3.05
CA MET A 16 -2.98 23.45 3.39
C MET A 16 -1.97 22.29 3.39
N ALA A 17 -2.33 21.13 3.94
CA ALA A 17 -1.48 19.95 3.95
C ALA A 17 -1.18 19.46 2.53
N GLU A 18 -2.22 19.39 1.69
CA GLU A 18 -2.11 19.04 0.28
C GLU A 18 -1.19 20.01 -0.48
N GLN A 19 -1.36 21.33 -0.25
CA GLN A 19 -0.50 22.34 -0.86
C GLN A 19 0.95 22.20 -0.40
N PHE A 20 1.19 21.88 0.88
CA PHE A 20 2.52 21.63 1.40
C PHE A 20 3.19 20.44 0.70
N PHE A 21 2.53 19.28 0.61
CA PHE A 21 3.11 18.10 -0.05
C PHE A 21 3.30 18.25 -1.56
N LYS A 22 2.64 19.24 -2.18
CA LYS A 22 2.86 19.64 -3.58
C LYS A 22 3.96 20.69 -3.78
N SER A 23 4.57 21.18 -2.70
CA SER A 23 5.58 22.26 -2.75
C SER A 23 7.01 21.75 -2.94
N GLU A 24 7.89 22.62 -3.44
CA GLU A 24 9.34 22.37 -3.50
C GLU A 24 9.95 22.15 -2.11
N GLN A 25 9.37 22.73 -1.05
CA GLN A 25 9.84 22.53 0.31
C GLN A 25 9.61 21.10 0.79
N ALA A 26 8.43 20.52 0.51
CA ALA A 26 8.17 19.12 0.82
C ALA A 26 9.06 18.20 -0.02
N GLU A 27 9.28 18.52 -1.29
CA GLU A 27 10.20 17.77 -2.16
C GLU A 27 11.61 17.70 -1.59
N ALA A 28 12.16 18.84 -1.18
CA ALA A 28 13.50 18.90 -0.58
C ALA A 28 13.57 18.08 0.72
N PHE A 29 12.54 18.14 1.57
CA PHE A 29 12.48 17.37 2.81
C PHE A 29 12.43 15.86 2.53
N LEU A 30 11.52 15.43 1.66
CA LEU A 30 11.36 14.03 1.28
C LEU A 30 12.64 13.47 0.62
N SER A 31 13.29 14.28 -0.22
CA SER A 31 14.55 13.91 -0.86
C SER A 31 15.68 13.63 0.14
N ILE A 32 15.75 14.40 1.24
CA ILE A 32 16.74 14.14 2.31
C ILE A 32 16.50 12.78 2.95
N VAL A 33 15.24 12.43 3.23
CA VAL A 33 14.87 11.14 3.83
C VAL A 33 15.19 10.00 2.87
N ALA A 34 14.74 10.10 1.62
CA ALA A 34 14.97 9.09 0.59
C ALA A 34 16.46 8.87 0.30
N HIS A 35 17.27 9.94 0.24
CA HIS A 35 18.72 9.81 0.11
C HIS A 35 19.35 9.08 1.31
N ARG A 36 18.86 9.34 2.52
CA ARG A 36 19.40 8.70 3.72
C ARG A 36 19.06 7.21 3.74
N GLU A 37 17.82 6.85 3.43
CA GLU A 37 17.35 5.48 3.32
C GLU A 37 18.14 4.70 2.25
N ARG A 38 18.28 5.27 1.05
CA ARG A 38 19.08 4.67 -0.03
C ARG A 38 20.52 4.40 0.40
N ARG A 39 21.19 5.36 1.05
CA ARG A 39 22.56 5.17 1.53
C ARG A 39 22.69 4.06 2.57
N ILE A 40 21.66 3.81 3.36
CA ILE A 40 21.64 2.72 4.33
C ILE A 40 21.50 1.39 3.57
N MET A 41 20.55 1.30 2.65
CA MET A 41 20.36 0.09 1.84
C MET A 41 21.58 -0.24 0.98
N GLU A 42 22.22 0.75 0.34
CA GLU A 42 23.47 0.56 -0.41
C GLU A 42 24.60 0.01 0.50
N ALA A 43 24.72 0.52 1.73
CA ALA A 43 25.72 0.02 2.67
C ALA A 43 25.44 -1.42 3.15
N VAL A 44 24.17 -1.82 3.22
CA VAL A 44 23.78 -3.20 3.53
C VAL A 44 24.03 -4.12 2.34
N ALA A 45 23.72 -3.69 1.13
CA ALA A 45 24.05 -4.44 -0.09
C ALA A 45 25.57 -4.65 -0.22
N ASP A 46 26.37 -3.60 -0.01
CA ASP A 46 27.84 -3.69 0.01
C ASP A 46 28.33 -4.68 1.10
N LEU A 47 27.63 -4.76 2.23
CA LEU A 47 27.95 -5.68 3.32
C LEU A 47 27.63 -7.13 2.92
N GLN A 48 26.45 -7.38 2.36
CA GLN A 48 26.03 -8.70 1.88
C GLN A 48 26.96 -9.21 0.78
N GLU A 49 27.33 -8.36 -0.19
CA GLU A 49 28.29 -8.72 -1.25
C GLU A 49 29.69 -9.05 -0.71
N ALA A 50 30.11 -8.41 0.38
CA ALA A 50 31.42 -8.62 0.98
C ALA A 50 31.50 -9.92 1.80
N VAL A 51 30.37 -10.50 2.17
CA VAL A 51 30.28 -11.76 2.88
C VAL A 51 30.24 -12.88 1.83
N ASP A 52 31.28 -13.70 1.79
CA ASP A 52 31.44 -14.84 0.88
C ASP A 52 30.63 -16.04 1.40
N ASP A 53 29.32 -15.84 1.55
CA ASP A 53 28.35 -16.83 2.04
C ASP A 53 27.30 -17.10 0.97
N GLU A 54 27.03 -18.38 0.71
CA GLU A 54 26.08 -18.83 -0.31
C GLU A 54 24.61 -18.66 0.13
N ASP A 55 24.37 -18.48 1.43
CA ASP A 55 23.05 -18.27 2.02
C ASP A 55 22.67 -16.77 2.13
N VAL A 56 23.59 -15.86 1.76
CA VAL A 56 23.34 -14.39 1.78
C VAL A 56 23.20 -13.87 0.35
N GLU A 57 21.98 -13.52 -0.04
CA GLU A 57 21.70 -12.87 -1.32
C GLU A 57 21.75 -11.33 -1.18
N PRO A 58 22.60 -10.62 -1.96
CA PRO A 58 22.65 -9.18 -1.93
C PRO A 58 21.32 -8.53 -2.33
N LEU A 59 20.96 -7.45 -1.66
CA LEU A 59 19.83 -6.61 -2.05
C LEU A 59 20.02 -6.05 -3.47
N GLU A 60 19.23 -6.53 -4.43
CA GLU A 60 19.18 -6.01 -5.80
C GLU A 60 18.00 -5.04 -6.01
N GLY A 61 18.06 -4.23 -7.07
CA GLY A 61 16.90 -3.43 -7.51
C GLY A 61 16.49 -2.30 -6.57
N LEU A 62 17.42 -1.73 -5.79
CA LEU A 62 17.13 -0.65 -4.85
C LEU A 62 16.39 0.51 -5.54
N PRO A 63 15.28 1.00 -4.95
CA PRO A 63 14.48 2.06 -5.56
C PRO A 63 15.29 3.34 -5.74
N SER A 64 14.96 4.10 -6.78
CA SER A 64 15.59 5.41 -6.96
C SER A 64 15.13 6.39 -5.88
N VAL A 65 15.93 7.43 -5.63
CA VAL A 65 15.56 8.48 -4.67
C VAL A 65 14.27 9.16 -5.12
N ASP A 66 14.12 9.40 -6.42
CA ASP A 66 12.95 10.06 -6.99
C ASP A 66 11.69 9.18 -6.86
N ASP A 67 11.81 7.86 -7.12
CA ASP A 67 10.71 6.91 -6.92
C ASP A 67 10.27 6.88 -5.45
N ARG A 68 11.25 6.85 -4.53
CA ARG A 68 10.96 6.85 -3.09
C ARG A 68 10.33 8.15 -2.61
N VAL A 69 10.76 9.30 -3.13
CA VAL A 69 10.12 10.60 -2.88
C VAL A 69 8.68 10.59 -3.39
N GLY A 70 8.47 10.05 -4.60
CA GLY A 70 7.15 9.90 -5.21
C GLY A 70 6.22 9.08 -4.33
N GLN A 71 6.67 7.91 -3.89
CA GLN A 71 5.91 6.99 -3.05
C GLN A 71 5.54 7.59 -1.68
N ILE A 72 6.49 8.21 -0.98
CA ILE A 72 6.20 8.84 0.33
C ILE A 72 5.23 10.01 0.14
N ARG A 73 5.38 10.78 -0.95
CA ARG A 73 4.48 11.90 -1.26
C ARG A 73 3.07 11.42 -1.59
N SER A 74 2.92 10.41 -2.45
CA SER A 74 1.60 9.89 -2.84
C SER A 74 0.86 9.33 -1.64
N MET A 75 1.54 8.58 -0.78
CA MET A 75 0.97 8.09 0.48
C MET A 75 0.55 9.24 1.41
N ALA A 76 1.41 10.25 1.59
CA ALA A 76 1.10 11.39 2.44
C ALA A 76 -0.11 12.18 1.92
N LEU A 77 -0.30 12.27 0.60
CA LEU A 77 -1.50 12.85 -0.01
C LEU A 77 -2.73 11.98 0.23
N ALA A 78 -2.61 10.66 0.06
CA ALA A 78 -3.68 9.69 0.33
C ALA A 78 -4.15 9.71 1.80
N MET A 79 -3.26 10.03 2.73
CA MET A 79 -3.66 10.27 4.12
C MET A 79 -4.47 11.55 4.31
N VAL A 80 -4.18 12.60 3.54
CA VAL A 80 -4.82 13.91 3.69
C VAL A 80 -6.25 13.88 3.16
N ASP A 81 -6.49 13.16 2.06
CA ASP A 81 -7.81 13.05 1.42
C ASP A 81 -8.61 11.80 1.86
N ASP A 82 -8.12 11.06 2.84
CA ASP A 82 -8.70 9.81 3.37
C ASP A 82 -8.73 8.66 2.34
N SER A 83 -7.93 8.73 1.27
CA SER A 83 -7.83 7.67 0.24
C SER A 83 -6.73 6.64 0.48
N LEU A 84 -6.12 6.61 1.69
CA LEU A 84 -5.05 5.68 2.04
C LEU A 84 -5.41 4.20 1.77
N PRO A 85 -6.62 3.71 2.08
CA PRO A 85 -7.02 2.35 1.75
C PRO A 85 -6.89 2.00 0.27
N SER A 86 -7.47 2.83 -0.60
CA SER A 86 -7.41 2.63 -2.05
C SER A 86 -5.99 2.77 -2.58
N TRP A 87 -5.22 3.75 -2.08
CA TRP A 87 -3.82 3.93 -2.45
C TRP A 87 -2.98 2.69 -2.14
N TYR A 88 -3.13 2.10 -0.96
CA TYR A 88 -2.38 0.89 -0.59
C TYR A 88 -2.72 -0.30 -1.48
N VAL A 89 -4.01 -0.47 -1.80
CA VAL A 89 -4.44 -1.55 -2.69
C VAL A 89 -3.91 -1.36 -4.11
N GLU A 90 -3.75 -0.12 -4.58
CA GLU A 90 -3.24 0.15 -5.93
C GLU A 90 -1.71 0.07 -6.02
N GLU A 91 -1.00 0.54 -4.99
CA GLU A 91 0.43 0.84 -5.07
C GLU A 91 1.32 -0.09 -4.23
N ALA A 92 0.76 -0.87 -3.30
CA ALA A 92 1.56 -1.59 -2.31
C ALA A 92 1.25 -3.08 -2.16
N ILE A 93 -0.01 -3.51 -2.34
CA ILE A 93 -0.35 -4.94 -2.30
C ILE A 93 -0.11 -5.61 -3.65
N ASP A 94 0.39 -6.83 -3.63
CA ASP A 94 0.60 -7.66 -4.83
C ASP A 94 -0.64 -8.51 -5.11
N ILE A 95 -1.60 -7.95 -5.87
CA ILE A 95 -2.79 -8.66 -6.37
C ILE A 95 -3.04 -8.33 -7.84
N GLU A 96 -3.65 -9.25 -8.58
CA GLU A 96 -4.07 -8.96 -9.95
C GLU A 96 -5.16 -7.88 -9.97
N ASN A 97 -5.17 -7.04 -11.01
CA ASN A 97 -6.16 -5.97 -11.19
C ASN A 97 -6.30 -5.05 -9.95
N ALA A 98 -5.19 -4.76 -9.27
CA ALA A 98 -5.09 -3.86 -8.10
C ALA A 98 -5.90 -2.55 -8.23
N GLY A 99 -5.82 -1.85 -9.37
CA GLY A 99 -6.59 -0.63 -9.61
C GLY A 99 -8.12 -0.85 -9.64
N GLU A 100 -8.61 -2.03 -10.03
CA GLU A 100 -10.02 -2.39 -9.87
C GLU A 100 -10.34 -2.79 -8.42
N ALA A 101 -9.42 -3.48 -7.75
CA ALA A 101 -9.60 -3.88 -6.36
C ALA A 101 -9.70 -2.67 -5.41
N ALA A 102 -8.96 -1.58 -5.70
CA ALA A 102 -8.94 -0.35 -4.91
C ALA A 102 -10.31 0.32 -4.73
N GLN A 103 -11.26 0.06 -5.64
CA GLN A 103 -12.63 0.57 -5.53
C GLN A 103 -13.45 -0.09 -4.40
N TYR A 104 -12.97 -1.24 -3.90
CA TYR A 104 -13.62 -1.99 -2.82
C TYR A 104 -12.93 -1.76 -1.47
N ALA A 105 -11.97 -0.84 -1.41
CA ALA A 105 -11.28 -0.52 -0.18
C ALA A 105 -12.18 0.27 0.78
N ASP A 106 -12.14 -0.10 2.07
CA ASP A 106 -12.88 0.56 3.16
C ASP A 106 -14.42 0.57 2.98
N LEU A 107 -14.98 -0.46 2.33
CA LEU A 107 -16.44 -0.60 2.24
C LEU A 107 -17.04 -0.96 3.61
N THR A 108 -18.21 -0.38 3.88
CA THR A 108 -19.02 -0.79 5.03
C THR A 108 -19.50 -2.24 4.90
N PRO A 109 -19.86 -2.92 6.00
CA PRO A 109 -20.41 -4.28 5.93
C PRO A 109 -21.61 -4.43 4.97
N GLU A 110 -22.47 -3.42 4.90
CA GLU A 110 -23.63 -3.38 4.00
C GLU A 110 -23.23 -3.21 2.53
N GLU A 111 -22.28 -2.32 2.24
CA GLU A 111 -21.73 -2.14 0.88
C GLU A 111 -20.99 -3.39 0.41
N TRP A 112 -20.25 -4.03 1.31
CA TRP A 112 -19.58 -5.29 1.03
C TRP A 112 -20.57 -6.40 0.71
N GLN A 113 -21.63 -6.54 1.50
CA GLN A 113 -22.69 -7.51 1.23
C GLN A 113 -23.37 -7.26 -0.13
N THR A 114 -23.67 -5.99 -0.43
CA THR A 114 -24.25 -5.59 -1.72
C THR A 114 -23.31 -5.89 -2.90
N THR A 115 -22.01 -5.71 -2.70
CA THR A 115 -20.97 -6.00 -3.70
C THR A 115 -20.95 -7.50 -4.03
N LYS A 116 -20.93 -8.35 -3.01
CA LYS A 116 -21.00 -9.82 -3.20
C LYS A 116 -22.25 -10.26 -3.95
N GLU A 117 -23.41 -9.68 -3.61
CA GLU A 117 -24.67 -9.97 -4.29
C GLU A 117 -24.65 -9.55 -5.76
N THR A 118 -24.08 -8.38 -6.05
CA THR A 118 -23.91 -7.87 -7.43
C THR A 118 -23.01 -8.78 -8.26
N TRP A 119 -21.89 -9.24 -7.70
CA TRP A 119 -21.03 -10.19 -8.38
C TRP A 119 -21.76 -11.51 -8.63
N ALA A 120 -22.43 -12.05 -7.61
CA ALA A 120 -23.19 -13.29 -7.72
C ALA A 120 -24.30 -13.21 -8.79
N GLU A 121 -25.00 -12.07 -8.89
CA GLU A 121 -26.01 -11.84 -9.93
C GLU A 121 -25.41 -11.91 -11.33
N ARG A 122 -24.26 -11.26 -11.57
CA ARG A 122 -23.55 -11.31 -12.87
C ARG A 122 -23.14 -12.72 -13.29
N TYR A 123 -22.79 -13.59 -12.34
CA TYR A 123 -22.50 -14.99 -12.65
C TYR A 123 -23.78 -15.81 -12.90
N ARG A 124 -24.87 -15.53 -12.17
CA ARG A 124 -26.17 -16.17 -12.43
C ARG A 124 -26.74 -15.80 -13.79
N GLU A 125 -26.53 -14.57 -14.26
CA GLU A 125 -26.86 -14.15 -15.62
C GLU A 125 -26.12 -14.95 -16.71
N GLN A 126 -25.02 -15.63 -16.33
CA GLN A 126 -24.24 -16.53 -17.18
C GLN A 126 -24.56 -18.02 -16.92
N ASP A 127 -25.73 -18.30 -16.33
CA ASP A 127 -26.21 -19.65 -16.00
C ASP A 127 -25.33 -20.43 -14.99
N LEU A 128 -24.56 -19.74 -14.14
CA LEU A 128 -23.81 -20.37 -13.06
C LEU A 128 -24.65 -20.45 -11.77
N GLU A 129 -24.73 -21.64 -11.20
CA GLU A 129 -25.44 -21.92 -9.95
C GLU A 129 -24.49 -21.83 -8.75
N GLY A 130 -24.99 -21.31 -7.63
CA GLY A 130 -24.23 -21.21 -6.38
C GLY A 130 -24.82 -20.20 -5.40
N SER A 131 -24.42 -20.35 -4.14
CA SER A 131 -24.63 -19.32 -3.12
C SER A 131 -23.90 -18.03 -3.47
N VAL A 132 -24.29 -16.92 -2.85
CA VAL A 132 -23.61 -15.63 -3.02
C VAL A 132 -22.12 -15.74 -2.65
N GLU A 133 -21.81 -16.45 -1.57
CA GLU A 133 -20.45 -16.69 -1.08
C GLU A 133 -19.61 -17.49 -2.08
N GLU A 134 -20.15 -18.58 -2.65
CA GLU A 134 -19.44 -19.42 -3.63
C GLU A 134 -19.15 -18.63 -4.92
N LEU A 135 -20.12 -17.86 -5.40
CA LEU A 135 -19.96 -17.07 -6.64
C LEU A 135 -19.04 -15.86 -6.42
N ALA A 136 -19.10 -15.21 -5.27
CA ALA A 136 -18.18 -14.13 -4.92
C ALA A 136 -16.74 -14.67 -4.72
N THR A 137 -16.59 -15.86 -4.13
CA THR A 137 -15.28 -16.54 -4.03
C THR A 137 -14.70 -16.84 -5.42
N ALA A 138 -15.52 -17.35 -6.33
CA ALA A 138 -15.10 -17.58 -7.71
C ALA A 138 -14.71 -16.26 -8.41
N HIS A 139 -15.43 -15.16 -8.13
CA HIS A 139 -15.11 -13.84 -8.66
C HIS A 139 -13.72 -13.39 -8.25
N VAL A 140 -13.42 -13.39 -6.94
CA VAL A 140 -12.15 -12.85 -6.45
C VAL A 140 -10.96 -13.69 -6.88
N ARG A 141 -11.10 -15.02 -6.93
CA ARG A 141 -10.08 -15.93 -7.48
C ARG A 141 -9.77 -15.63 -8.93
N THR A 142 -10.81 -15.41 -9.73
CA THR A 142 -10.65 -15.21 -11.18
C THR A 142 -10.15 -13.81 -11.51
N ARG A 143 -10.55 -12.80 -10.72
CA ARG A 143 -10.32 -11.39 -11.04
C ARG A 143 -9.10 -10.81 -10.33
N PHE A 144 -8.78 -11.28 -9.13
CA PHE A 144 -7.74 -10.67 -8.29
C PHE A 144 -6.65 -11.68 -7.87
N ASP A 145 -6.74 -12.93 -8.32
CA ASP A 145 -5.81 -14.03 -8.02
C ASP A 145 -5.58 -14.29 -6.52
N VAL A 146 -6.64 -14.13 -5.72
CA VAL A 146 -6.63 -14.43 -4.28
C VAL A 146 -7.32 -15.76 -3.98
N GLU A 147 -6.88 -16.49 -2.96
CA GLU A 147 -7.36 -17.86 -2.69
C GLU A 147 -8.81 -17.88 -2.20
N GLY A 148 -9.31 -16.79 -1.60
CA GLY A 148 -10.62 -16.78 -0.99
C GLY A 148 -11.22 -15.40 -0.80
N LEU A 149 -12.53 -15.41 -0.57
CA LEU A 149 -13.28 -14.18 -0.31
C LEU A 149 -12.90 -13.53 1.04
N GLU A 150 -12.54 -14.35 2.04
CA GLU A 150 -12.09 -13.84 3.32
C GLU A 150 -10.73 -13.17 3.22
N GLU A 151 -9.79 -13.78 2.50
CA GLU A 151 -8.49 -13.18 2.19
C GLU A 151 -8.66 -11.84 1.47
N PHE A 152 -9.51 -11.79 0.44
CA PHE A 152 -9.83 -10.52 -0.23
C PHE A 152 -10.43 -9.48 0.71
N ARG A 153 -11.34 -9.92 1.59
CA ARG A 153 -12.01 -9.04 2.57
C ARG A 153 -11.00 -8.44 3.54
N GLU A 154 -10.14 -9.28 4.12
CA GLU A 154 -9.08 -8.87 5.02
C GLU A 154 -8.03 -8.01 4.32
N ALA A 155 -7.68 -8.30 3.05
CA ALA A 155 -6.62 -7.63 2.33
C ALA A 155 -7.05 -6.32 1.64
N VAL A 156 -8.29 -6.22 1.19
CA VAL A 156 -8.77 -5.07 0.40
C VAL A 156 -9.83 -4.29 1.15
N VAL A 157 -10.82 -4.97 1.71
CA VAL A 157 -12.06 -4.33 2.18
C VAL A 157 -11.93 -3.78 3.60
N GLU A 158 -11.36 -4.53 4.54
CA GLU A 158 -11.33 -4.14 5.96
C GLU A 158 -10.16 -3.24 6.33
N TRP A 159 -10.47 -2.03 6.82
CA TRP A 159 -9.47 -1.02 7.19
C TRP A 159 -9.63 -0.50 8.62
N PRO A 160 -9.45 -1.37 9.64
CA PRO A 160 -9.42 -0.91 11.02
C PRO A 160 -8.25 0.09 11.24
N THR A 161 -8.39 0.94 12.24
CA THR A 161 -7.40 2.01 12.53
C THR A 161 -6.00 1.46 12.76
N GLU A 162 -5.89 0.31 13.40
CA GLU A 162 -4.65 -0.40 13.65
C GLU A 162 -3.95 -0.80 12.35
N ARG A 163 -4.73 -1.24 11.35
CA ARG A 163 -4.22 -1.59 10.03
C ARG A 163 -3.73 -0.36 9.28
N GLN A 164 -4.52 0.72 9.28
CA GLN A 164 -4.10 1.99 8.67
C GLN A 164 -2.76 2.45 9.24
N LYS A 165 -2.59 2.34 10.58
CA LYS A 165 -1.33 2.68 11.22
C LYS A 165 -0.18 1.74 10.81
N ALA A 166 -0.42 0.43 10.76
CA ALA A 166 0.60 -0.54 10.37
C ALA A 166 1.07 -0.30 8.93
N VAL A 167 0.14 -0.05 8.00
CA VAL A 167 0.44 0.29 6.60
C VAL A 167 1.29 1.55 6.49
N LEU A 168 1.00 2.58 7.28
CA LEU A 168 1.81 3.80 7.31
C LEU A 168 3.22 3.55 7.84
N GLU A 169 3.34 2.74 8.88
CA GLU A 169 4.65 2.36 9.43
C GLU A 169 5.45 1.55 8.40
N GLU A 170 4.83 0.57 7.75
CA GLU A 170 5.43 -0.25 6.69
C GLU A 170 5.87 0.61 5.51
N ALA A 171 4.98 1.42 4.94
CA ALA A 171 5.31 2.23 3.78
C ALA A 171 6.37 3.30 4.07
N LEU A 172 6.41 3.89 5.28
CA LEU A 172 7.46 4.83 5.68
C LEU A 172 8.79 4.17 6.05
N ALA A 173 8.74 2.98 6.66
CA ALA A 173 9.93 2.29 7.15
C ALA A 173 10.44 1.19 6.21
N GLY A 174 9.76 0.89 5.10
CA GLY A 174 10.02 -0.28 4.27
C GLY A 174 11.49 -0.47 3.88
N GLY A 175 12.16 0.56 3.36
CA GLY A 175 13.59 0.44 3.03
C GLY A 175 14.51 0.32 4.24
N LEU A 176 14.11 0.85 5.39
CA LEU A 176 14.84 0.62 6.65
C LEU A 176 14.61 -0.79 7.19
N GLN A 177 13.41 -1.34 7.07
CA GLN A 177 13.11 -2.73 7.45
C GLN A 177 13.87 -3.71 6.56
N MET A 178 13.93 -3.47 5.25
CA MET A 178 14.75 -4.26 4.33
C MET A 178 16.24 -4.20 4.72
N ALA A 179 16.73 -3.01 5.06
CA ALA A 179 18.11 -2.87 5.55
C ALA A 179 18.35 -3.61 6.87
N GLU A 180 17.42 -3.56 7.82
CA GLU A 180 17.52 -4.31 9.08
C GLU A 180 17.51 -5.83 8.84
N GLN A 181 16.66 -6.32 7.94
CA GLN A 181 16.62 -7.73 7.53
C GLN A 181 17.97 -8.16 6.93
N GLY A 182 18.50 -7.41 5.96
CA GLY A 182 19.79 -7.75 5.34
C GLY A 182 20.97 -7.72 6.33
N ILE A 183 20.94 -6.83 7.35
CA ILE A 183 21.92 -6.85 8.44
C ILE A 183 21.80 -8.13 9.27
N ASN A 184 20.58 -8.56 9.59
CA ASN A 184 20.35 -9.77 10.39
C ASN A 184 20.77 -11.03 9.63
N GLU A 185 20.47 -11.12 8.33
CA GLU A 185 20.92 -12.23 7.47
C GLU A 185 22.45 -12.36 7.48
N VAL A 186 23.16 -11.25 7.30
CA VAL A 186 24.62 -11.24 7.41
C VAL A 186 25.09 -11.65 8.80
N ALA A 187 24.44 -11.17 9.86
CA ALA A 187 24.82 -11.51 11.23
C ALA A 187 24.62 -13.01 11.51
N GLU A 188 23.53 -13.60 11.04
CA GLU A 188 23.25 -15.03 11.15
C GLU A 188 24.27 -15.88 10.37
N GLY A 189 24.62 -15.49 9.14
CA GLY A 189 25.67 -16.15 8.35
C GLY A 189 27.06 -16.11 8.99
N LEU A 190 27.37 -15.05 9.76
CA LEU A 190 28.63 -14.95 10.51
C LEU A 190 28.64 -15.77 11.82
N GLU A 191 27.48 -16.15 12.35
CA GLU A 191 27.35 -16.96 13.57
C GLU A 191 27.24 -18.48 13.29
N GLY A 192 27.01 -18.88 12.03
CA GLY A 192 27.00 -20.27 11.53
C GLY A 192 28.39 -20.89 11.38
#